data_AF-A0A7L5ATQ5-F1
#
_entry.id   AF-A0A7L5ATQ5-F1
#
_cell.length_a   1.000
_cell.length_b   1.000
_cell.length_c   1.000
_cell.angle_alpha   90.00
_cell.angle_beta   90.00
_cell.angle_gamma   90.00
#
_symmetry.space_group_name_H-M   'P 1'
#
loop_
_entity.id
_entity.type
_entity.pdbx_description
1 polymer ?
#
loop_
_entity_poly.entity_id
_entity_poly.type
_entity_poly.pdbx_seq_one_letter_code
_entity_poly.pdbx_strand_id
1 'polypeptide(L)'
;MAKTQDAATRGAAATTAPAFECDPETKRRIVNRLKRARGQLDAVIDAAERGASCKETITQLSAVTHALNRAGFVIVASAMRNCVDAEQAASAGDGGAGAAADEAVAPAMTVDELEKIFLSLV
;
A
#
# COMPACT_ATOMS: atom_id res chain seq x y z
N MET A 1 15.46 -18.14 -53.64
CA MET A 1 14.86 -16.78 -53.59
C MET A 1 13.53 -16.87 -52.86
N ALA A 2 13.20 -15.83 -52.06
CA ALA A 2 12.06 -15.71 -51.12
C ALA A 2 12.19 -16.61 -49.87
N LYS A 3 12.71 -16.17 -48.71
CA LYS A 3 12.41 -15.03 -47.79
C LYS A 3 11.24 -15.34 -46.84
N THR A 4 11.51 -15.07 -45.55
CA THR A 4 10.61 -14.58 -44.47
C THR A 4 10.12 -15.57 -43.39
N GLN A 5 10.83 -15.55 -42.25
CA GLN A 5 10.42 -15.39 -40.82
C GLN A 5 9.34 -16.33 -40.22
N ASP A 6 9.60 -17.06 -39.13
CA ASP A 6 9.86 -16.73 -37.71
C ASP A 6 8.63 -16.34 -36.86
N ALA A 7 8.49 -17.10 -35.76
CA ALA A 7 7.84 -16.85 -34.46
C ALA A 7 6.48 -16.11 -34.37
N ALA A 8 5.53 -16.72 -33.65
CA ALA A 8 5.18 -16.27 -32.29
C ALA A 8 3.91 -16.97 -31.79
N THR A 9 4.13 -17.85 -30.82
CA THR A 9 3.12 -18.40 -29.92
C THR A 9 2.33 -17.27 -29.28
N ARG A 10 1.01 -17.35 -29.38
CA ARG A 10 0.01 -16.41 -28.86
C ARG A 10 0.16 -16.31 -27.33
N GLY A 11 0.90 -15.31 -26.85
CA GLY A 11 1.06 -14.99 -25.43
C GLY A 11 -0.23 -14.41 -24.87
N ALA A 12 -0.72 -15.01 -23.79
CA ALA A 12 -1.79 -14.46 -22.98
C ALA A 12 -1.40 -13.06 -22.52
N ALA A 13 -2.27 -12.08 -22.78
CA ALA A 13 -2.14 -10.73 -22.27
C ALA A 13 -2.16 -10.78 -20.74
N ALA A 14 -0.97 -10.73 -20.12
CA ALA A 14 -0.86 -10.44 -18.72
C ALA A 14 -1.33 -9.00 -18.52
N THR A 15 -2.53 -8.85 -17.94
CA THR A 15 -2.91 -7.61 -17.25
C THR A 15 -1.83 -7.32 -16.24
N THR A 16 -0.85 -6.51 -16.63
CA THR A 16 0.23 -6.08 -15.74
C THR A 16 -0.38 -5.00 -14.88
N ALA A 17 -0.97 -5.41 -13.75
CA ALA A 17 -1.22 -4.48 -12.66
C ALA A 17 0.07 -3.69 -12.43
N PRO A 18 0.01 -2.35 -12.24
CA PRO A 18 1.21 -1.56 -12.05
C PRO A 18 2.02 -2.20 -10.93
N ALA A 19 3.28 -2.53 -11.21
CA ALA A 19 4.18 -3.08 -10.22
C ALA A 19 4.11 -2.15 -9.00
N PHE A 20 3.83 -2.73 -7.83
CA PHE A 20 3.78 -2.00 -6.57
C PHE A 20 5.19 -1.51 -6.23
N GLU A 21 5.58 -0.38 -6.83
CA GLU A 21 6.88 0.22 -6.69
C GLU A 21 6.73 1.37 -5.68
N CYS A 22 6.81 1.03 -4.40
CA CYS A 22 7.01 2.04 -3.36
C CYS A 22 8.40 2.66 -3.54
N ASP A 23 8.49 3.97 -3.35
CA ASP A 23 9.77 4.63 -3.25
C ASP A 23 10.63 3.97 -2.14
N PRO A 24 11.98 4.01 -2.26
CA PRO A 24 12.87 3.33 -1.33
C PRO A 24 12.71 3.77 0.13
N GLU A 25 12.32 5.01 0.39
CA GLU A 25 12.11 5.52 1.75
C GLU A 25 10.84 4.93 2.36
N THR A 26 9.74 4.92 1.62
CA THR A 26 8.47 4.30 2.05
C THR A 26 8.65 2.80 2.29
N LYS A 27 9.36 2.10 1.41
CA LYS A 27 9.73 0.69 1.62
C LYS A 27 10.50 0.50 2.93
N ARG A 28 11.50 1.34 3.19
CA ARG A 28 12.27 1.30 4.45
C ARG A 28 11.40 1.53 5.67
N ARG A 29 10.48 2.51 5.61
CA ARG A 29 9.53 2.83 6.68
C ARG A 29 8.57 1.68 6.96
N ILE A 30 8.07 1.00 5.93
CA ILE A 30 7.21 -0.19 6.04
C ILE A 30 7.99 -1.34 6.71
N VAL A 31 9.19 -1.65 6.20
CA VAL A 31 10.03 -2.73 6.75
C VAL A 31 10.35 -2.49 8.23
N ASN A 32 10.66 -1.26 8.62
CA ASN A 32 10.93 -0.93 10.02
C ASN A 32 9.70 -1.12 10.92
N ARG A 33 8.49 -0.81 10.43
CA ARG A 33 7.25 -1.06 11.16
C ARG A 33 6.98 -2.57 11.29
N LEU A 34 7.14 -3.34 10.22
CA LEU A 34 6.97 -4.80 10.25
C LEU A 34 7.97 -5.49 11.18
N LYS A 35 9.23 -5.02 11.21
CA LYS A 35 10.24 -5.53 12.17
C LYS A 35 9.84 -5.27 13.62
N ARG A 36 9.23 -4.11 13.93
CA ARG A 36 8.71 -3.82 15.27
C ARG A 36 7.51 -4.72 15.62
N ALA A 37 6.55 -4.87 14.70
CA ALA A 37 5.40 -5.73 14.89
C ALA A 37 5.83 -7.20 15.14
N ARG A 38 6.88 -7.66 14.45
CA ARG A 38 7.48 -8.98 14.71
C ARG A 38 7.97 -9.13 16.15
N GLY A 39 8.78 -8.19 16.65
CA GLY A 39 9.27 -8.27 18.03
C GLY A 39 8.15 -8.20 19.08
N GLN A 40 7.05 -7.48 18.78
CA GLN A 40 5.86 -7.48 19.64
C GLN A 40 5.14 -8.83 19.59
N LEU A 41 5.03 -9.45 18.42
CA LEU A 41 4.42 -10.77 18.27
C LEU A 41 5.25 -11.85 18.98
N ASP A 42 6.57 -11.80 18.88
CA ASP A 42 7.47 -12.70 19.60
C ASP A 42 7.22 -12.59 21.12
N ALA A 43 7.07 -11.37 21.65
CA ALA A 43 6.73 -11.16 23.06
C ALA A 43 5.34 -11.72 23.46
N VAL A 44 4.34 -11.63 22.58
CA VAL A 44 3.01 -12.23 22.79
C VAL A 44 3.10 -13.75 22.86
N ILE A 45 3.86 -14.36 21.94
CA ILE A 45 4.08 -15.82 21.90
C ILE A 45 4.75 -16.26 23.21
N ASP A 46 5.84 -15.61 23.58
CA ASP A 46 6.56 -15.87 24.82
C ASP A 46 5.65 -15.74 26.06
N ALA A 47 4.77 -14.73 26.10
CA ALA A 47 3.82 -14.54 27.18
C ALA A 47 2.81 -15.69 27.24
N ALA A 48 2.28 -16.11 26.10
CA ALA A 48 1.35 -17.24 26.02
C ALA A 48 2.01 -18.56 26.44
N GLU A 49 3.25 -18.83 26.01
CA GLU A 49 4.00 -20.05 26.36
C GLU A 49 4.33 -20.12 27.86
N ARG A 50 4.60 -18.97 28.50
CA ARG A 50 4.81 -18.87 29.95
C ARG A 50 3.51 -18.94 30.77
N GLY A 51 2.35 -19.05 30.13
CA GLY A 51 1.05 -19.11 30.81
C GLY A 51 0.58 -17.77 31.36
N ALA A 52 0.92 -16.65 30.71
CA ALA A 52 0.39 -15.34 31.06
C ALA A 52 -1.15 -15.30 31.00
N SER A 53 -1.75 -14.35 31.71
CA SER A 53 -3.21 -14.25 31.76
C SER A 53 -3.80 -13.91 30.38
N CYS A 54 -4.97 -14.45 30.06
CA CYS A 54 -5.66 -14.14 28.80
C CYS A 54 -5.83 -12.63 28.57
N LYS A 55 -6.07 -11.85 29.63
CA LYS A 55 -6.20 -10.39 29.56
C LYS A 55 -4.91 -9.72 29.09
N GLU A 56 -3.77 -10.15 29.62
CA GLU A 56 -2.46 -9.63 29.24
C GLU A 56 -2.15 -9.98 27.78
N THR A 57 -2.32 -11.24 27.38
CA THR A 57 -2.09 -11.71 26.01
C THR A 57 -2.95 -10.94 25.00
N ILE A 58 -4.23 -10.73 25.29
CA ILE A 58 -5.15 -9.94 24.42
C ILE A 58 -4.70 -8.47 24.32
N THR A 59 -4.24 -7.89 25.43
CA THR A 59 -3.76 -6.50 25.44
C THR A 59 -2.49 -6.33 24.61
N GLN A 60 -1.57 -7.29 24.68
CA GLN A 60 -0.37 -7.27 23.84
C GLN A 60 -0.72 -7.55 22.36
N LEU A 61 -1.64 -8.47 22.11
CA LEU A 61 -2.09 -8.79 20.74
C LEU A 61 -2.77 -7.60 20.06
N SER A 62 -3.58 -6.81 20.78
CA SER A 62 -4.20 -5.60 20.22
C SER A 62 -3.15 -4.56 19.81
N ALA A 63 -2.04 -4.45 20.54
CA ALA A 63 -0.92 -3.60 20.17
C ALA A 63 -0.21 -4.09 18.90
N VAL A 64 -0.06 -5.41 18.72
CA VAL A 64 0.48 -6.00 17.48
C VAL A 64 -0.45 -5.69 16.30
N THR A 65 -1.75 -5.94 16.45
CA THR A 65 -2.75 -5.65 15.41
C THR A 65 -2.72 -4.17 15.02
N HIS A 66 -2.62 -3.26 16.00
CA HIS A 66 -2.48 -1.83 15.70
C HIS A 66 -1.21 -1.53 14.89
N ALA A 67 -0.06 -2.10 15.26
CA ALA A 67 1.19 -1.90 14.53
C ALA A 67 1.12 -2.42 13.08
N LEU A 68 0.47 -3.57 12.88
CA LEU A 68 0.23 -4.15 11.56
C LEU A 68 -0.71 -3.27 10.74
N ASN A 69 -1.80 -2.77 11.33
CA ASN A 69 -2.76 -1.89 10.65
C ASN A 69 -2.08 -0.61 10.13
N ARG A 70 -1.17 -0.01 10.90
CA ARG A 70 -0.39 1.15 10.42
C ARG A 70 0.51 0.82 9.23
N ALA A 71 1.17 -0.33 9.26
CA ALA A 71 2.02 -0.76 8.15
C ALA A 71 1.20 -1.06 6.89
N GLY A 72 0.07 -1.78 7.05
CA GLY A 72 -0.86 -2.10 5.98
C GLY A 72 -1.48 -0.85 5.37
N PHE A 73 -1.85 0.12 6.20
CA PHE A 73 -2.38 1.38 5.73
C PHE A 73 -1.40 2.13 4.81
N VAL A 74 -0.12 2.27 5.21
CA VAL A 74 0.91 2.93 4.38
C VAL A 74 1.09 2.22 3.04
N ILE A 75 1.02 0.89 3.02
CA ILE A 75 1.10 0.08 1.79
C ILE A 75 -0.08 0.42 0.87
N VAL A 76 -1.30 0.34 1.39
CA VAL A 76 -2.52 0.58 0.60
C VAL A 76 -2.58 2.03 0.11
N ALA A 77 -2.29 3.00 0.96
CA ALA A 77 -2.27 4.41 0.59
C ALA A 77 -1.26 4.71 -0.52
N SER A 78 -0.08 4.07 -0.47
CA SER A 78 0.93 4.19 -1.52
C SER A 78 0.45 3.58 -2.85
N ALA A 79 -0.21 2.42 -2.80
CA ALA A 79 -0.80 1.80 -3.99
C ALA A 79 -1.89 2.69 -4.61
N MET A 80 -2.78 3.24 -3.78
CA MET A 80 -3.88 4.09 -4.25
C MET A 80 -3.38 5.37 -4.91
N ARG A 81 -2.35 6.02 -4.35
CA ARG A 81 -1.70 7.19 -4.97
C ARG A 81 -1.12 6.86 -6.34
N ASN A 82 -0.37 5.76 -6.44
CA ASN A 82 0.20 5.32 -7.72
C ASN A 82 -0.87 5.05 -8.79
N CYS A 83 -2.02 4.48 -8.41
CA CYS A 83 -3.13 4.27 -9.35
C CYS A 83 -3.73 5.59 -9.85
N VAL A 84 -3.96 6.56 -8.96
CA VAL A 84 -4.52 7.88 -9.30
C VAL A 84 -3.56 8.70 -10.15
N ASP A 85 -2.26 8.64 -9.86
CA ASP A 85 -1.22 9.31 -10.65
C ASP A 85 -1.07 8.68 -12.05
N ALA A 86 -1.17 7.35 -12.15
CA ALA A 86 -1.15 6.65 -13.42
C ALA A 86 -2.36 7.00 -14.32
N GLU A 87 -3.55 7.16 -13.73
CA GLU A 87 -4.77 7.51 -14.47
C GLU A 87 -4.76 8.97 -14.96
N GLN A 88 -4.22 9.89 -14.15
CA GLN A 88 -3.97 11.28 -14.56
C GLN A 88 -2.90 11.38 -15.65
N ALA A 89 -1.80 10.62 -15.55
CA ALA A 89 -0.77 10.57 -16.57
C ALA A 89 -1.28 9.97 -17.90
N ALA A 90 -2.19 8.99 -17.83
CA ALA A 90 -2.86 8.44 -19.01
C ALA A 90 -3.85 9.43 -19.64
N SER A 91 -4.50 10.27 -18.83
CA SER A 91 -5.48 11.27 -19.28
C SER A 91 -4.84 12.57 -19.80
N ALA A 92 -3.61 12.89 -19.39
CA ALA A 92 -2.86 14.06 -19.86
C ALA A 92 -2.24 13.88 -21.27
N GLY A 93 -2.46 12.74 -21.93
CA GLY A 93 -1.96 12.42 -23.27
C GLY A 93 -2.91 12.75 -24.43
N ASP A 94 -4.12 13.24 -24.18
CA ASP A 94 -5.06 13.68 -25.23
C ASP A 94 -5.30 15.19 -25.12
N GLY A 95 -4.72 15.94 -26.06
CA GLY A 95 -4.77 17.41 -26.06
C GLY A 95 -6.08 17.95 -26.60
N GLY A 96 -6.83 18.68 -25.78
CA GLY A 96 -7.96 19.52 -26.19
C GLY A 96 -8.17 20.70 -25.24
N ALA A 97 -8.06 21.91 -25.76
CA ALA A 97 -8.02 23.18 -25.03
C ALA A 97 -9.34 23.58 -24.34
N GLY A 98 -9.24 24.32 -23.22
CA GLY A 98 -10.23 25.36 -22.88
C GLY A 98 -10.65 25.52 -21.42
N ALA A 99 -10.27 26.68 -20.87
CA ALA A 99 -11.01 27.55 -19.94
C ALA A 99 -11.00 27.26 -18.43
N ALA A 100 -10.65 28.33 -17.71
CA ALA A 100 -10.57 28.50 -16.27
C ALA A 100 -11.90 28.35 -15.53
N ALA A 101 -11.84 27.82 -14.32
CA ALA A 101 -12.31 28.51 -13.11
C ALA A 101 -11.78 27.76 -11.88
N ASP A 102 -11.14 28.52 -11.00
CA ASP A 102 -11.11 28.38 -9.54
C ASP A 102 -11.92 27.20 -8.96
N GLU A 103 -11.30 26.04 -8.87
CA GLU A 103 -11.74 24.96 -7.98
C GLU A 103 -10.49 24.61 -7.19
N ALA A 104 -10.49 25.01 -5.92
CA ALA A 104 -9.58 24.47 -4.94
C ALA A 104 -9.65 22.95 -5.08
N VAL A 105 -8.63 22.36 -5.72
CA VAL A 105 -8.36 20.93 -5.64
C VAL A 105 -8.32 20.65 -4.15
N ALA A 106 -9.43 20.14 -3.63
CA ALA A 106 -9.55 19.75 -2.25
C ALA A 106 -8.32 18.90 -1.96
N PRO A 107 -7.52 19.24 -0.93
CA PRO A 107 -6.20 18.66 -0.80
C PRO A 107 -6.36 17.16 -0.80
N ALA A 108 -5.68 16.48 -1.72
CA ALA A 108 -5.57 15.03 -1.72
C ALA A 108 -5.32 14.61 -0.27
N MET A 109 -6.30 13.92 0.35
CA MET A 109 -6.29 13.66 1.78
C MET A 109 -4.91 13.14 2.18
N THR A 110 -4.35 13.76 3.22
CA THR A 110 -2.97 13.44 3.61
C THR A 110 -2.90 11.97 4.02
N VAL A 111 -1.73 11.32 3.83
CA VAL A 111 -1.55 9.91 4.23
C VAL A 111 -1.92 9.73 5.71
N ASP A 112 -1.62 10.72 6.55
CA ASP A 112 -1.94 10.71 7.97
C ASP A 112 -3.46 10.82 8.28
N GLU A 113 -4.25 11.51 7.45
CA GLU A 113 -5.72 11.57 7.60
C GLU A 113 -6.38 10.25 7.21
N LEU A 114 -5.92 9.66 6.11
CA LEU A 114 -6.37 8.35 5.68
C LEU A 114 -5.99 7.27 6.71
N GLU A 115 -4.83 7.41 7.38
CA GLU A 115 -4.40 6.52 8.47
C GLU A 115 -5.38 6.59 9.65
N LYS A 116 -5.82 7.80 10.04
CA LYS A 116 -6.79 7.99 11.13
C LYS A 116 -8.15 7.37 10.81
N ILE A 117 -8.63 7.50 9.57
CA ILE A 117 -9.92 6.93 9.15
C ILE A 117 -9.84 5.40 9.13
N PHE A 118 -8.76 4.84 8.58
CA PHE A 118 -8.56 3.38 8.55
C PHE A 118 -8.48 2.77 9.95
N LEU A 119 -7.80 3.44 10.88
CA LEU A 119 -7.63 2.98 12.25
C LEU A 119 -8.87 3.22 13.15
N SER A 120 -9.82 4.05 12.76
CA SER A 120 -11.07 4.21 13.52
C SER A 120 -12.14 3.16 13.17
N LEU A 121 -11.90 2.35 12.14
CA LEU A 121 -12.84 1.37 11.60
C LEU A 121 -12.53 -0.08 12.03
N VAL A 122 -11.43 -0.30 12.79
CA VAL A 122 -10.97 -1.60 13.31
C VAL A 122 -10.85 -1.51 14.81
#